data_AF-A0A2N5ZKJ9-F1
#
_entry.id   AF-A0A2N5ZKJ9-F1
#
_cell.length_a   1.000
_cell.length_b   1.000
_cell.length_c   1.000
_cell.angle_alpha   90.00
_cell.angle_beta   90.00
_cell.angle_gamma   90.00
#
_symmetry.space_group_name_H-M   'P 1'
#
loop_
_entity.id
_entity.type
_entity.pdbx_description
1 polymer ?
#
loop_
_entity_poly.entity_id
_entity_poly.type
_entity_poly.pdbx_seq_one_letter_code
_entity_poly.pdbx_strand_id
1 'polypeptide(L)' 'DPELIAKTFNVSKKIFKKAVGKLYKNKQIVIEEDGIKLVS' A
#
# COMPACT_ATOMS: atom_id res chain seq x y z
N ASP A 1 -6.65 7.31 8.36
CA ASP A 1 -8.01 6.86 7.97
C ASP A 1 -8.08 6.06 6.69
N PRO A 2 -8.94 5.02 6.64
CA PRO A 2 -9.26 4.29 5.41
C PRO A 2 -9.84 5.18 4.30
N GLU A 3 -10.45 6.31 4.66
CA GLU A 3 -10.99 7.30 3.73
C GLU A 3 -9.91 8.10 3.00
N LEU A 4 -8.77 8.32 3.65
CA LEU A 4 -7.63 9.05 3.10
C LEU A 4 -7.00 8.25 1.95
N ILE A 5 -6.81 6.95 2.13
CA ILE A 5 -6.32 6.03 1.09
C ILE A 5 -7.29 5.98 -0.10
N ALA A 6 -8.59 5.92 0.17
CA ALA A 6 -9.61 5.90 -0.88
C ALA A 6 -9.67 7.23 -1.66
N LYS A 7 -9.53 8.37 -0.98
CA LYS A 7 -9.47 9.70 -1.63
C LYS A 7 -8.19 9.92 -2.43
N THR A 8 -7.03 9.52 -1.90
CA THR A 8 -5.73 9.77 -2.54
C THR A 8 -5.52 8.88 -3.76
N PHE A 9 -5.90 7.61 -3.67
CA PHE A 9 -5.63 6.65 -4.75
C PHE A 9 -6.86 6.38 -5.63
N ASN A 10 -8.05 6.86 -5.24
CA ASN A 10 -9.32 6.64 -5.95
C ASN A 10 -9.62 5.16 -6.25
N VAL A 11 -9.05 4.25 -5.45
CA VAL A 11 -9.19 2.79 -5.57
C VAL A 11 -9.95 2.22 -4.38
N SER A 12 -10.63 1.10 -4.62
CA SER A 12 -11.24 0.34 -3.53
C SER A 12 -10.19 -0.24 -2.59
N LYS A 13 -10.57 -0.44 -1.31
CA LYS A 13 -9.72 -1.07 -0.28
C LYS A 13 -9.16 -2.44 -0.72
N LYS A 14 -9.90 -3.15 -1.59
CA LYS A 14 -9.49 -4.45 -2.17
C LYS A 14 -8.32 -4.31 -3.15
N ILE A 15 -8.40 -3.33 -4.06
CA ILE A 15 -7.34 -3.08 -5.05
C ILE A 15 -6.09 -2.56 -4.35
N PHE A 16 -6.24 -1.67 -3.35
CA PHE A 16 -5.13 -1.17 -2.56
C PHE A 16 -4.32 -2.30 -1.91
N LYS A 17 -4.98 -3.20 -1.17
CA LYS A 17 -4.32 -4.38 -0.56
C LYS A 17 -3.64 -5.28 -1.58
N LYS A 18 -4.24 -5.46 -2.76
CA LYS A 18 -3.66 -6.25 -3.85
C LYS A 18 -2.37 -5.62 -4.41
N ALA A 19 -2.37 -4.30 -4.60
CA ALA A 19 -1.20 -3.56 -5.08
C ALA A 19 -0.06 -3.60 -4.05
N VAL A 20 -0.36 -3.30 -2.79
CA VAL A 20 0.61 -3.39 -1.68
C VAL A 20 1.18 -4.80 -1.56
N GLY A 21 0.34 -5.83 -1.61
CA GLY A 21 0.82 -7.23 -1.58
C GLY A 21 1.71 -7.59 -2.76
N LYS A 22 1.45 -7.07 -3.96
CA LYS A 22 2.30 -7.28 -5.14
C LYS A 22 3.66 -6.60 -4.97
N LEU A 23 3.67 -5.35 -4.52
CA LEU A 23 4.90 -4.57 -4.28
C LEU A 23 5.75 -5.21 -3.17
N TYR A 24 5.12 -5.72 -2.10
CA TYR A 24 5.80 -6.42 -1.03
C TYR A 24 6.42 -7.75 -1.51
N LYS A 25 5.68 -8.53 -2.31
CA LYS A 25 6.20 -9.75 -2.95
C LYS A 25 7.40 -9.47 -3.85
N ASN A 26 7.37 -8.35 -4.56
CA ASN A 26 8.47 -7.92 -5.41
C ASN A 26 9.65 -7.31 -4.61
N LYS A 27 9.56 -7.28 -3.27
CA LYS A 27 10.55 -6.66 -2.36
C LYS A 27 10.81 -5.18 -2.68
N GLN A 28 9.85 -4.50 -3.28
CA GLN A 28 9.94 -3.07 -3.64
C GLN A 28 9.50 -2.16 -2.50
N ILE A 29 8.77 -2.70 -1.51
CA ILE A 29 8.32 -1.97 -0.33
C ILE A 29 8.51 -2.79 0.95
N VAL A 30 8.72 -2.09 2.06
CA VAL A 30 8.67 -2.62 3.42
C VAL A 30 7.41 -2.10 4.09
N ILE A 31 6.74 -2.96 4.84
CA ILE A 31 5.60 -2.59 5.68
C ILE A 31 6.09 -2.59 7.12
N GLU A 32 6.18 -1.41 7.72
CA GLU A 32 6.53 -1.18 9.13
C GLU A 32 5.27 -0.75 9.90
N GLU A 33 5.31 -0.73 11.24
CA GLU A 33 4.16 -0.33 12.06
C GLU A 33 3.71 1.12 11.78
N ASP A 34 4.65 2.01 11.46
CA ASP A 34 4.39 3.42 11.15
C ASP A 34 4.00 3.68 9.69
N GLY A 35 4.12 2.69 8.79
CA GLY A 35 3.73 2.86 7.39
C GLY A 35 4.43 1.99 6.36
N ILE A 36 4.34 2.42 5.09
CA ILE A 36 4.92 1.72 3.94
C ILE A 36 6.11 2.52 3.42
N LYS A 37 7.29 1.91 3.39
CA LYS A 37 8.53 2.50 2.84
C LYS A 37 8.91 1.83 1.54
N LEU A 38 9.51 2.59 0.63
CA LEU A 38 10.05 2.06 -0.62
C LEU A 38 11.45 1.48 -0.33
N VAL A 39 11.70 0.25 -0.78
CA VAL A 39 13.04 -0.36 -0.75
C VAL A 39 13.78 0.20 -1.95
N SER A 40 14.86 0.95 -1.71
CA SER A 40 15.76 1.42 -2.77
C SER A 40 16.80 0.37 -3.14
#